data_AF-A0A179HKF6-F1
#
_entry.id   AF-A0A179HKF6-F1
#
_cell.length_a   1.000
_cell.length_b   1.000
_cell.length_c   1.000
_cell.angle_alpha   90.00
_cell.angle_beta   90.00
_cell.angle_gamma   90.00
#
_symmetry.space_group_name_H-M   'P 1'
#
loop_
_entity.id
_entity.type
_entity.pdbx_description
1 polymer ?
#
loop_
_entity_poly.entity_id
_entity_poly.type
_entity_poly.pdbx_seq_one_letter_code
_entity_poly.pdbx_strand_id
1 'polypeptide(L)'
;MPRRKNQSSASLGIRLDNPCHHFTPGDDVTGHVYRRDHAVGTNAHVTIMFTGEVWNEEDRTEHRGNIHSNNAWGITRTGIHRSVNTLFQTAQTLYSGSVYMPAGRREQKWPFAFTIPTRANGPLTGRRGFTAPTALKGQKQPLPPSYVLAVGDSVEAAVEYVLDAKVTFESNGKSYRHQALLLLNIVPYLARLPLTDHKLKTWYFERTRMTRLVRPNKVPGLACKVEVQAPGVIQLENHHPIPFRVCVVPVMGPDSGSSTQLGSVPQRAKLTRIRISVYSVTSIKVSDRDDSGTLAATVIIDLPVIEHMVGKFSSDTSDKSSAIEIPCGQDVVAMDIGTLIGLKIGHRAKGEYPAGPERQGGVLATVYPTIATWYLALKHKLAWEIALEICGEKFDIGATDDVVILPPPRLQQGLS
;
A
#
# COMPACT_ATOMS: atom_id res chain seq x y z
N MET A 1 -7.93 16.63 -9.81
CA MET A 1 -6.95 17.59 -10.37
C MET A 1 -5.85 16.75 -11.01
N PRO A 2 -5.11 17.20 -12.04
CA PRO A 2 -3.91 16.46 -12.41
C PRO A 2 -2.93 16.50 -11.24
N ARG A 3 -2.33 15.33 -10.93
CA ARG A 3 -1.31 15.19 -9.89
C ARG A 3 -0.24 16.27 -10.06
N ARG A 4 0.12 16.96 -8.98
CA ARG A 4 1.19 17.98 -9.04
C ARG A 4 2.51 17.32 -9.43
N LYS A 5 3.32 18.05 -10.18
CA LYS A 5 4.66 17.64 -10.58
C LYS A 5 5.67 18.61 -9.99
N ASN A 6 6.89 18.11 -9.76
CA ASN A 6 7.99 18.97 -9.37
C ASN A 6 8.18 20.04 -10.46
N GLN A 7 8.25 21.29 -10.04
CA GLN A 7 8.42 22.45 -10.91
C GLN A 7 9.62 23.25 -10.42
N SER A 8 10.61 23.39 -11.27
CA SER A 8 11.82 24.16 -11.01
C SER A 8 12.30 24.79 -12.30
N SER A 9 12.90 25.98 -12.21
CA SER A 9 13.45 26.73 -13.33
C SER A 9 14.68 27.52 -12.90
N ALA A 10 15.37 28.17 -13.84
CA ALA A 10 16.43 29.11 -13.50
C ALA A 10 15.91 30.35 -12.76
N SER A 11 14.63 30.70 -12.95
CA SER A 11 13.97 31.81 -12.26
C SER A 11 13.61 31.51 -10.80
N LEU A 12 13.33 30.25 -10.46
CA LEU A 12 13.09 29.80 -9.09
C LEU A 12 13.16 28.28 -8.99
N GLY A 13 13.78 27.77 -7.95
CA GLY A 13 13.80 26.36 -7.60
C GLY A 13 13.89 26.13 -6.09
N ILE A 14 13.63 24.89 -5.67
CA ILE A 14 13.75 24.44 -4.28
C ILE A 14 14.79 23.33 -4.23
N ARG A 15 15.71 23.39 -3.27
CA ARG A 15 16.71 22.34 -3.03
C ARG A 15 16.71 21.98 -1.55
N LEU A 16 16.58 20.69 -1.26
CA LEU A 16 16.70 20.16 0.11
C LEU A 16 18.18 19.96 0.46
N ASP A 17 18.52 20.12 1.74
CA ASP A 17 19.89 19.85 2.20
C ASP A 17 20.18 18.34 2.25
N ASN A 18 19.18 17.55 2.64
CA ASN A 18 19.24 16.10 2.55
C ASN A 18 18.64 15.64 1.21
N PRO A 19 19.41 14.91 0.37
CA PRO A 19 18.88 14.35 -0.87
C PRO A 19 17.88 13.20 -0.62
N CYS A 20 17.72 12.72 0.62
CA CYS A 20 16.69 11.76 0.96
C CYS A 20 15.31 12.40 0.74
N HIS A 21 14.56 11.85 -0.20
CA HIS A 21 13.21 12.32 -0.52
C HIS A 21 12.13 11.69 0.37
N HIS A 22 12.51 10.81 1.30
CA HIS A 22 11.60 10.12 2.21
C HIS A 22 11.66 10.76 3.58
N PHE A 23 10.51 11.23 4.05
CA PHE A 23 10.37 11.81 5.37
C PHE A 23 9.28 11.10 6.16
N THR A 24 9.37 11.17 7.48
CA THR A 24 8.35 10.69 8.40
C THR A 24 7.72 11.87 9.13
N PRO A 25 6.45 11.77 9.56
CA PRO A 25 5.88 12.77 10.45
C PRO A 25 6.76 13.02 11.68
N GLY A 26 7.12 14.27 11.94
CA GLY A 26 8.07 14.69 12.97
C GLY A 26 9.49 14.97 12.48
N ASP A 27 9.85 14.59 11.25
CA ASP A 27 11.17 14.94 10.70
C ASP A 27 11.24 16.43 10.31
N ASP A 28 12.46 16.97 10.33
CA ASP A 28 12.75 18.31 9.85
C ASP A 28 13.12 18.29 8.36
N VAL A 29 12.47 19.18 7.61
CA VAL A 29 12.70 19.43 6.20
C VAL A 29 13.46 20.75 6.09
N THR A 30 14.76 20.67 5.84
CA THR A 30 15.62 21.84 5.65
C THR A 30 16.10 21.94 4.21
N GLY A 31 16.33 23.16 3.76
CA GLY A 31 16.80 23.43 2.41
C GLY A 31 16.90 24.91 2.13
N HIS A 32 16.94 25.23 0.84
CA HIS A 32 16.89 26.61 0.37
C HIS A 32 16.08 26.75 -0.91
N VAL A 33 15.40 27.89 -1.01
CA VAL A 33 14.88 28.40 -2.28
C VAL A 33 16.04 29.05 -3.01
N TYR A 34 16.13 28.83 -4.31
CA TYR A 34 17.20 29.37 -5.11
C TYR A 34 16.72 30.03 -6.40
N ARG A 35 17.50 31.00 -6.87
CA ARG A 35 17.33 31.65 -8.17
C ARG A 35 18.69 31.80 -8.86
N ARG A 36 18.69 31.70 -10.20
CA ARG A 36 19.89 31.87 -11.06
C ARG A 36 19.73 32.96 -12.11
N ASP A 37 18.50 33.23 -12.55
CA ASP A 37 18.25 34.26 -13.56
C ASP A 37 18.53 35.66 -13.02
N HIS A 38 19.15 36.48 -13.88
CA HIS A 38 19.34 37.91 -13.64
C HIS A 38 18.03 38.57 -13.22
N ALA A 39 18.10 39.37 -12.16
CA ALA A 39 16.97 40.11 -11.63
C ALA A 39 17.49 41.36 -10.92
N VAL A 40 16.86 42.50 -11.22
CA VAL A 40 17.10 43.75 -10.50
C VAL A 40 15.73 44.29 -10.13
N GLY A 41 15.42 44.33 -8.85
CA GLY A 41 14.15 44.84 -8.36
C GLY A 41 14.29 45.46 -6.99
N THR A 42 13.55 46.53 -6.72
CA THR A 42 13.64 47.30 -5.48
C THR A 42 12.77 46.74 -4.36
N ASN A 43 11.71 46.00 -4.71
CA ASN A 43 10.83 45.36 -3.77
C ASN A 43 10.55 43.91 -4.19
N ALA A 44 11.31 42.98 -3.63
CA ALA A 44 11.14 41.56 -3.84
C ALA A 44 10.69 40.88 -2.54
N HIS A 45 9.76 39.94 -2.69
CA HIS A 45 9.29 39.09 -1.61
C HIS A 45 9.48 37.62 -2.02
N VAL A 46 10.16 36.87 -1.17
CA VAL A 46 10.33 35.41 -1.34
C VAL A 46 9.60 34.73 -0.19
N THR A 47 8.68 33.84 -0.53
CA THR A 47 7.93 33.03 0.44
C THR A 47 8.03 31.57 0.08
N ILE A 48 7.89 30.72 1.08
CA ILE A 48 7.72 29.28 0.91
C ILE A 48 6.59 28.80 1.82
N MET A 49 5.76 27.94 1.29
CA MET A 49 4.65 27.32 2.01
C MET A 49 4.80 25.82 1.96
N PHE A 50 4.55 25.16 3.09
CA PHE A 50 4.49 23.71 3.17
C PHE A 50 3.07 23.28 3.51
N THR A 51 2.47 22.50 2.61
CA THR A 51 1.07 22.07 2.72
C THR A 51 0.98 20.55 2.58
N GLY A 52 0.19 19.92 3.45
CA GLY A 52 -0.30 18.56 3.26
C GLY A 52 -1.75 18.59 2.83
N GLU A 53 -2.12 17.89 1.77
CA GLU A 53 -3.46 17.92 1.19
C GLU A 53 -3.95 16.52 0.81
N VAL A 54 -5.24 16.28 0.99
CA VAL A 54 -5.96 15.13 0.43
C VAL A 54 -6.93 15.65 -0.60
N TRP A 55 -6.91 15.09 -1.79
CA TRP A 55 -7.84 15.47 -2.85
C TRP A 55 -8.37 14.25 -3.59
N ASN A 56 -9.55 14.41 -4.19
CA ASN A 56 -10.13 13.46 -5.13
C ASN A 56 -10.73 14.15 -6.36
N GLU A 57 -10.91 13.35 -7.40
CA GLU A 57 -11.70 13.63 -8.59
C GLU A 57 -12.80 12.55 -8.66
N GLU A 58 -14.02 12.96 -9.00
CA GLU A 58 -15.16 12.05 -9.13
C GLU A 58 -16.03 12.51 -10.30
N ASP A 59 -16.37 11.58 -11.19
CA ASP A 59 -17.39 11.80 -12.20
C ASP A 59 -18.77 11.76 -11.54
N ARG A 60 -19.43 12.92 -11.43
CA ARG A 60 -20.78 13.02 -10.89
C ARG A 60 -21.76 13.19 -12.02
N THR A 61 -22.74 12.30 -12.07
CA THR A 61 -23.90 12.47 -12.92
C THR A 61 -24.99 13.18 -12.13
N GLU A 62 -25.23 14.46 -12.46
CA GLU A 62 -26.33 15.24 -11.88
C GLU A 62 -27.55 15.16 -12.81
N HIS A 63 -28.68 14.69 -12.24
CA HIS A 63 -29.98 14.81 -12.89
C HIS A 63 -30.57 16.18 -12.53
N ARG A 64 -30.52 17.14 -13.45
CA ARG A 64 -31.31 18.37 -13.34
C ARG A 64 -32.65 18.17 -14.05
N GLY A 65 -33.65 17.79 -13.27
CA GLY A 65 -35.06 17.81 -13.66
C GLY A 65 -35.86 18.51 -12.57
N ASN A 66 -36.72 19.46 -12.95
CA ASN A 66 -37.65 20.06 -12.01
C ASN A 66 -38.66 18.97 -11.63
N ILE A 67 -38.75 18.58 -10.35
CA ILE A 67 -39.68 17.54 -9.85
C ILE A 67 -41.15 17.91 -10.15
N HIS A 68 -41.42 19.14 -10.59
CA HIS A 68 -42.75 19.66 -10.90
C HIS A 68 -43.03 19.90 -12.39
N SER A 69 -42.17 19.48 -13.33
CA SER A 69 -42.50 19.52 -14.76
C SER A 69 -42.65 18.11 -15.33
N ASN A 70 -43.81 17.80 -15.91
CA ASN A 70 -44.17 16.55 -16.60
C ASN A 70 -43.38 16.30 -17.91
N ASN A 71 -42.16 16.82 -18.02
CA ASN A 71 -41.37 16.76 -19.24
C ASN A 71 -40.37 15.61 -19.09
N ALA A 72 -40.60 14.50 -19.80
CA ALA A 72 -39.83 13.26 -19.74
C ALA A 72 -38.38 13.35 -20.27
N TRP A 73 -37.83 14.55 -20.43
CA TRP A 73 -36.49 14.81 -20.95
C TRP A 73 -35.62 15.46 -19.87
N GLY A 74 -35.32 14.70 -18.81
CA GLY A 74 -34.34 15.11 -17.82
C GLY A 74 -32.96 15.20 -18.47
N ILE A 75 -32.32 16.37 -18.45
CA ILE A 75 -30.95 16.52 -18.95
C ILE A 75 -30.03 15.91 -17.90
N THR A 76 -29.40 14.80 -18.28
CA THR A 76 -28.35 14.17 -17.49
C THR A 76 -27.05 14.89 -17.82
N ARG A 77 -26.46 15.59 -16.84
CA ARG A 77 -25.13 16.19 -16.98
C ARG A 77 -24.14 15.39 -16.16
N THR A 78 -23.20 14.75 -16.83
CA THR A 78 -21.99 14.24 -16.18
C THR A 78 -20.99 15.37 -16.08
N GLY A 79 -20.58 15.71 -14.87
CA GLY A 79 -19.56 16.72 -14.58
C GLY A 79 -18.46 16.10 -13.73
N ILE A 80 -17.24 16.60 -13.92
CA ILE A 80 -16.10 16.22 -13.07
C ILE A 80 -16.15 17.09 -11.82
N HIS A 81 -16.35 16.47 -10.66
CA HIS A 81 -16.28 17.12 -9.36
C HIS A 81 -14.90 16.87 -8.74
N ARG A 82 -14.36 17.92 -8.13
CA ARG A 82 -13.05 17.89 -7.48
C ARG A 82 -13.20 18.42 -6.06
N SER A 83 -12.58 17.76 -5.11
CA SER A 83 -12.57 18.21 -3.72
C SER A 83 -11.16 18.12 -3.16
N VAL A 84 -10.83 19.02 -2.24
CA VAL A 84 -9.52 19.14 -1.59
C VAL A 84 -9.74 19.45 -0.11
N ASN A 85 -9.03 18.75 0.77
CA ASN A 85 -8.94 19.05 2.19
C ASN A 85 -7.49 19.26 2.59
N THR A 86 -7.22 20.33 3.32
CA THR A 86 -5.89 20.67 3.82
C THR A 86 -5.67 19.95 5.16
N LEU A 87 -4.67 19.07 5.21
CA LEU A 87 -4.23 18.39 6.43
C LEU A 87 -3.45 19.34 7.34
N PHE A 88 -2.59 20.18 6.76
CA PHE A 88 -1.91 21.26 7.45
C PHE A 88 -1.39 22.27 6.43
N GLN A 89 -1.09 23.47 6.90
CA GLN A 89 -0.41 24.49 6.12
C GLN A 89 0.47 25.32 7.05
N THR A 90 1.72 25.55 6.64
CA THR A 90 2.65 26.46 7.31
C THR A 90 3.41 27.26 6.26
N ALA A 91 3.79 28.50 6.58
CA ALA A 91 4.44 29.39 5.64
C ALA A 91 5.57 30.17 6.30
N GLN A 92 6.60 30.50 5.52
CA GLN A 92 7.72 31.34 5.92
C GLN A 92 7.97 32.42 4.87
N THR A 93 8.21 33.64 5.35
CA THR A 93 8.78 34.71 4.52
C THR A 93 10.28 34.59 4.60
N LEU A 94 10.92 34.23 3.50
CA LEU A 94 12.37 33.99 3.45
C LEU A 94 13.16 35.26 3.14
N TYR A 95 12.53 36.23 2.46
CA TYR A 95 13.16 37.48 2.08
C TYR A 95 12.12 38.58 1.82
N SER A 96 12.47 39.80 2.18
CA SER A 96 11.72 41.01 1.84
C SER A 96 12.71 42.16 1.67
N GLY A 97 12.82 42.71 0.45
CA GLY A 97 13.74 43.82 0.15
C GLY A 97 14.18 43.85 -1.31
N SER A 98 15.21 44.62 -1.64
CA SER A 98 15.73 44.71 -3.01
C SER A 98 16.45 43.42 -3.42
N VAL A 99 16.26 42.96 -4.65
CA VAL A 99 17.03 41.85 -5.24
C VAL A 99 17.92 42.40 -6.33
N TYR A 100 19.21 42.08 -6.25
CA TYR A 100 20.19 42.36 -7.30
C TYR A 100 20.97 41.08 -7.60
N MET A 101 20.78 40.56 -8.81
CA MET A 101 21.44 39.36 -9.30
C MET A 101 22.12 39.67 -10.64
N PRO A 102 23.45 39.90 -10.66
CA PRO A 102 24.17 40.15 -11.91
C PRO A 102 24.19 38.89 -12.79
N ALA A 103 24.27 39.10 -14.11
CA ALA A 103 24.30 37.98 -15.05
C ALA A 103 25.56 37.13 -14.81
N GLY A 104 25.35 35.84 -14.51
CA GLY A 104 26.31 34.81 -14.87
C GLY A 104 27.11 34.08 -13.79
N ARG A 105 27.10 34.38 -12.47
CA ARG A 105 28.01 33.63 -11.56
C ARG A 105 27.60 33.23 -10.14
N ARG A 106 26.49 33.70 -9.54
CA ARG A 106 26.07 33.18 -8.21
C ARG A 106 24.57 32.99 -8.10
N GLU A 107 24.20 31.79 -7.67
CA GLU A 107 22.84 31.46 -7.25
C GLU A 107 22.53 32.22 -5.95
N GLN A 108 21.43 32.97 -5.94
CA GLN A 108 20.91 33.53 -4.69
C GLN A 108 20.13 32.44 -3.97
N LYS A 109 20.37 32.29 -2.67
CA LYS A 109 19.79 31.23 -1.84
C LYS A 109 19.12 31.85 -0.63
N TRP A 110 17.94 31.33 -0.31
CA TRP A 110 17.20 31.70 0.88
C TRP A 110 16.86 30.42 1.66
N PRO A 111 17.45 30.21 2.84
CA PRO A 111 17.25 28.98 3.61
C PRO A 111 15.83 28.92 4.20
N PHE A 112 15.31 27.70 4.36
CA PHE A 112 14.06 27.43 5.07
C PHE A 112 14.21 26.18 5.94
N ALA A 113 13.34 26.05 6.95
CA ALA A 113 13.26 24.86 7.78
C ALA A 113 11.82 24.64 8.26
N PHE A 114 11.25 23.46 8.01
CA PHE A 114 9.92 23.08 8.49
C PHE A 114 9.99 21.76 9.25
N THR A 115 9.30 21.65 10.38
CA THR A 115 9.04 20.35 11.02
C THR A 115 7.73 19.78 10.50
N ILE A 116 7.74 18.54 10.00
CA ILE A 116 6.52 17.88 9.53
C ILE A 116 5.62 17.60 10.73
N PRO A 117 4.36 18.07 10.73
CA PRO A 117 3.43 17.77 11.81
C PRO A 117 3.24 16.26 11.98
N THR A 118 3.27 15.78 13.23
CA THR A 118 2.98 14.37 13.51
C THR A 118 1.52 13.99 13.28
N ARG A 119 0.65 15.00 13.08
CA ARG A 119 -0.81 14.88 13.04
C ARG A 119 -1.39 15.85 12.02
N ALA A 120 -2.50 15.46 11.40
CA ALA A 120 -3.33 16.38 10.64
C ALA A 120 -4.11 17.32 11.57
N ASN A 121 -4.43 18.51 11.07
CA ASN A 121 -5.44 19.38 11.65
C ASN A 121 -6.79 18.63 11.65
N GLY A 122 -7.58 18.82 12.71
CA GLY A 122 -8.91 18.20 12.80
C GLY A 122 -9.85 18.69 11.70
N PRO A 123 -10.96 17.98 11.44
CA PRO A 123 -11.92 18.40 10.44
C PRO A 123 -12.49 19.77 10.83
N LEU A 124 -12.57 20.68 9.84
CA LEU A 124 -13.09 22.03 10.04
C LEU A 124 -14.55 22.04 10.53
N THR A 125 -15.30 20.95 10.33
CA THR A 125 -16.76 20.88 10.49
C THR A 125 -17.23 19.99 11.65
N GLY A 126 -16.32 19.41 12.45
CA GLY A 126 -16.69 18.65 13.66
C GLY A 126 -17.41 17.31 13.45
N ARG A 127 -17.56 16.82 12.20
CA ARG A 127 -18.15 15.49 11.89
C ARG A 127 -17.11 14.36 12.00
N ARG A 128 -17.57 13.14 12.36
CA ARG A 128 -16.75 11.92 12.60
C ARG A 128 -16.12 11.42 11.30
N GLY A 129 -14.80 11.25 11.28
CA GLY A 129 -14.03 10.66 10.18
C GLY A 129 -14.04 9.14 10.21
N PHE A 130 -13.20 8.49 9.40
CA PHE A 130 -13.12 7.03 9.42
C PHE A 130 -12.69 6.51 10.79
N THR A 131 -13.38 5.47 11.25
CA THR A 131 -13.04 4.80 12.51
C THR A 131 -11.85 3.90 12.28
N ALA A 132 -10.78 4.13 13.05
CA ALA A 132 -9.60 3.28 13.01
C ALA A 132 -9.92 1.85 13.48
N PRO A 133 -9.25 0.81 12.92
CA PRO A 133 -9.32 -0.56 13.45
C PRO A 133 -9.09 -0.60 14.96
N THR A 134 -9.61 -1.62 15.66
CA THR A 134 -9.46 -1.74 17.12
C THR A 134 -8.01 -1.64 17.59
N ALA A 135 -7.06 -2.15 16.81
CA ALA A 135 -5.62 -2.05 17.07
C ALA A 135 -5.05 -0.62 17.05
N LEU A 136 -5.78 0.35 16.49
CA LEU A 136 -5.42 1.76 16.33
C LEU A 136 -6.39 2.71 17.07
N LYS A 137 -7.36 2.18 17.84
CA LYS A 137 -8.32 2.98 18.62
C LYS A 137 -7.59 3.80 19.70
N GLY A 138 -7.97 5.08 19.85
CA GLY A 138 -7.45 5.99 20.88
C GLY A 138 -6.25 6.84 20.45
N GLN A 139 -5.65 6.59 19.29
CA GLN A 139 -4.63 7.48 18.75
C GLN A 139 -5.29 8.73 18.11
N LYS A 140 -4.83 9.94 18.49
CA LYS A 140 -5.17 11.16 17.74
C LYS A 140 -4.69 10.96 16.29
N GLN A 141 -5.59 11.16 15.32
CA GLN A 141 -5.44 10.77 13.91
C GLN A 141 -4.06 11.18 13.33
N PRO A 142 -3.22 10.21 12.90
CA PRO A 142 -1.88 10.48 12.40
C PRO A 142 -1.93 11.16 11.03
N LEU A 143 -0.82 11.79 10.65
CA LEU A 143 -0.64 12.29 9.30
C LEU A 143 -0.53 11.09 8.32
N PRO A 144 -1.37 11.01 7.26
CA PRO A 144 -1.33 9.89 6.30
C PRO A 144 -0.02 9.87 5.49
N PRO A 145 0.41 8.72 4.94
CA PRO A 145 1.49 8.70 3.94
C PRO A 145 1.13 9.50 2.69
N SER A 146 2.16 9.89 1.92
CA SER A 146 1.97 10.21 0.51
C SER A 146 1.33 9.01 -0.19
N TYR A 147 0.21 9.24 -0.87
CA TYR A 147 -0.60 8.16 -1.43
C TYR A 147 -1.19 8.60 -2.76
N VAL A 148 -1.32 7.67 -3.70
CA VAL A 148 -1.95 7.92 -4.99
C VAL A 148 -2.85 6.73 -5.29
N LEU A 149 -4.13 7.01 -5.52
CA LEU A 149 -5.09 6.08 -6.06
C LEU A 149 -5.24 6.36 -7.55
N ALA A 150 -4.72 5.45 -8.37
CA ALA A 150 -4.94 5.47 -9.81
C ALA A 150 -5.94 4.38 -10.20
N VAL A 151 -6.88 4.71 -11.08
CA VAL A 151 -7.84 3.78 -11.68
C VAL A 151 -7.67 3.88 -13.19
N GLY A 152 -7.12 2.82 -13.80
CA GLY A 152 -6.64 2.90 -15.18
C GLY A 152 -5.50 3.91 -15.32
N ASP A 153 -5.62 4.82 -16.28
CA ASP A 153 -4.64 5.90 -16.53
C ASP A 153 -4.95 7.20 -15.78
N SER A 154 -6.04 7.23 -15.01
CA SER A 154 -6.50 8.41 -14.25
C SER A 154 -6.09 8.33 -12.78
N VAL A 155 -5.76 9.48 -12.20
CA VAL A 155 -5.56 9.62 -10.75
C VAL A 155 -6.85 10.14 -10.14
N GLU A 156 -7.54 9.25 -9.45
CA GLU A 156 -8.84 9.54 -8.83
C GLU A 156 -8.68 10.21 -7.46
N ALA A 157 -7.58 9.95 -6.76
CA ALA A 157 -7.30 10.62 -5.50
C ALA A 157 -5.83 10.57 -5.11
N ALA A 158 -5.40 11.52 -4.28
CA ALA A 158 -4.07 11.51 -3.73
C ALA A 158 -3.97 12.20 -2.36
N VAL A 159 -2.94 11.81 -1.61
CA VAL A 159 -2.40 12.54 -0.47
C VAL A 159 -1.04 13.08 -0.89
N GLU A 160 -0.90 14.40 -0.90
CA GLU A 160 0.30 15.09 -1.37
C GLU A 160 0.85 16.03 -0.30
N TYR A 161 2.18 16.11 -0.24
CA TYR A 161 2.92 17.03 0.62
C TYR A 161 3.79 17.89 -0.28
N VAL A 162 3.58 19.21 -0.27
CA VAL A 162 4.14 20.11 -1.27
C VAL A 162 4.78 21.31 -0.62
N LEU A 163 6.03 21.56 -0.98
CA LEU A 163 6.70 22.84 -0.80
C LEU A 163 6.40 23.73 -2.01
N ASP A 164 5.76 24.87 -1.78
CA ASP A 164 5.39 25.87 -2.77
C ASP A 164 6.15 27.17 -2.49
N ALA A 165 7.21 27.41 -3.25
CA ALA A 165 8.01 28.63 -3.17
C ALA A 165 7.55 29.63 -4.23
N LYS A 166 7.40 30.89 -3.82
CA LYS A 166 7.02 32.00 -4.70
C LYS A 166 7.98 33.16 -4.52
N VAL A 167 8.33 33.79 -5.65
CA VAL A 167 9.01 35.09 -5.65
C VAL A 167 8.19 36.08 -6.45
N THR A 168 8.00 37.28 -5.88
CA THR A 168 7.38 38.42 -6.54
C THR A 168 8.30 39.62 -6.43
N PHE A 169 8.54 40.33 -7.53
CA PHE A 169 9.32 41.58 -7.49
C PHE A 169 8.93 42.54 -8.61
N GLU A 170 9.25 43.81 -8.43
CA GLU A 170 9.05 44.85 -9.44
C GLU A 170 10.39 45.24 -10.09
N SER A 171 10.41 45.32 -11.42
CA SER A 171 11.56 45.76 -12.20
C SER A 171 11.08 46.58 -13.40
N ASN A 172 11.64 47.78 -13.59
CA ASN A 172 11.28 48.69 -14.68
C ASN A 172 9.76 48.92 -14.82
N GLY A 173 9.06 49.10 -13.69
CA GLY A 173 7.61 49.31 -13.64
C GLY A 173 6.77 48.07 -13.96
N LYS A 174 7.37 46.88 -14.08
CA LYS A 174 6.68 45.61 -14.32
C LYS A 174 6.80 44.69 -13.12
N SER A 175 5.71 44.03 -12.75
CA SER A 175 5.70 43.01 -11.70
C SER A 175 5.99 41.63 -12.29
N TYR A 176 6.91 40.91 -11.68
CA TYR A 176 7.30 39.56 -12.05
C TYR A 176 6.89 38.59 -10.94
N ARG A 177 6.41 37.41 -11.33
CA ARG A 177 6.06 36.33 -10.41
C ARG A 177 6.59 35.01 -10.94
N HIS A 178 7.32 34.29 -10.10
CA HIS A 178 7.76 32.93 -10.38
C HIS A 178 7.40 31.99 -9.24
N GLN A 179 7.24 30.72 -9.57
CA GLN A 179 6.83 29.66 -8.64
C GLN A 179 7.68 28.41 -8.86
N ALA A 180 7.98 27.73 -7.77
CA ALA A 180 8.62 26.42 -7.77
C ALA A 180 7.84 25.49 -6.81
N LEU A 181 7.67 24.24 -7.23
CA LEU A 181 6.96 23.21 -6.48
C LEU A 181 7.87 22.01 -6.26
N LEU A 182 7.90 21.49 -5.04
CA LEU A 182 8.61 20.25 -4.72
C LEU A 182 7.69 19.34 -3.91
N LEU A 183 7.39 18.16 -4.46
CA LEU A 183 6.64 17.12 -3.77
C LEU A 183 7.56 16.32 -2.84
N LEU A 184 7.11 16.10 -1.61
CA LEU A 184 7.77 15.26 -0.62
C LEU A 184 7.08 13.89 -0.52
N ASN A 185 7.88 12.84 -0.31
CA ASN A 185 7.36 11.51 -0.04
C ASN A 185 7.31 11.27 1.47
N ILE A 186 6.13 11.34 2.06
CA ILE A 186 5.93 11.04 3.48
C ILE A 186 5.61 9.56 3.63
N VAL A 187 6.43 8.85 4.39
CA VAL A 187 6.28 7.41 4.66
C VAL A 187 6.19 7.22 6.18
N PRO A 188 5.15 6.53 6.69
CA PRO A 188 5.08 6.19 8.11
C PRO A 188 6.14 5.13 8.43
N TYR A 189 6.80 5.30 9.58
CA TYR A 189 7.63 4.25 10.19
C TYR A 189 7.13 4.00 11.61
N LEU A 190 7.23 2.75 12.04
CA LEU A 190 6.98 2.40 13.44
C LEU A 190 8.25 2.57 14.25
N ALA A 191 8.19 3.34 15.33
CA ALA A 191 9.26 3.43 16.33
C ALA A 191 9.40 2.15 17.20
N ARG A 192 9.05 0.98 16.66
CA ARG A 192 9.04 -0.31 17.36
C ARG A 192 9.97 -1.30 16.69
N LEU A 193 10.39 -2.31 17.46
CA LEU A 193 11.13 -3.47 16.98
C LEU A 193 10.37 -4.20 15.85
N PRO A 194 11.07 -4.96 15.01
CA PRO A 194 10.45 -5.85 14.03
C PRO A 194 9.38 -6.73 14.67
N LEU A 195 8.25 -6.87 13.98
CA LEU A 195 7.12 -7.68 14.42
C LEU A 195 7.56 -9.14 14.50
N THR A 196 7.31 -9.77 15.64
CA THR A 196 7.57 -11.21 15.85
C THR A 196 6.26 -12.00 15.97
N ASP A 197 5.20 -11.37 16.45
CA ASP A 197 3.86 -11.98 16.58
C ASP A 197 2.94 -11.52 15.45
N HIS A 198 2.75 -12.40 14.46
CA HIS A 198 1.91 -12.17 13.29
C HIS A 198 0.41 -12.42 13.53
N LYS A 199 -0.01 -12.73 14.78
CA LYS A 199 -1.40 -13.03 15.14
C LYS A 199 -2.03 -14.03 14.17
N LEU A 200 -1.41 -15.20 14.08
CA LEU A 200 -1.85 -16.26 13.18
C LEU A 200 -3.32 -16.62 13.45
N LYS A 201 -4.09 -16.71 12.38
CA LYS A 201 -5.46 -17.23 12.37
C LYS A 201 -5.43 -18.64 11.79
N THR A 202 -6.31 -19.52 12.27
CA THR A 202 -6.35 -20.92 11.86
C THR A 202 -7.65 -21.24 11.13
N TRP A 203 -7.54 -21.98 10.02
CA TRP A 203 -8.66 -22.50 9.25
C TRP A 203 -8.57 -24.01 9.15
N TYR A 204 -9.73 -24.67 9.19
CA TYR A 204 -9.87 -26.12 9.06
C TYR A 204 -10.72 -26.44 7.84
N PHE A 205 -10.20 -27.32 6.99
CA PHE A 205 -10.91 -27.82 5.82
C PHE A 205 -11.08 -29.32 5.94
N GLU A 206 -12.31 -29.79 6.07
CA GLU A 206 -12.60 -31.21 6.15
C GLU A 206 -12.72 -31.81 4.75
N ARG A 207 -12.13 -32.98 4.57
CA ARG A 207 -12.25 -33.76 3.34
C ARG A 207 -12.67 -35.18 3.65
N THR A 208 -13.91 -35.48 3.28
CA THR A 208 -14.50 -36.81 3.40
C THR A 208 -14.07 -37.65 2.21
N ARG A 209 -13.17 -38.62 2.46
CA ARG A 209 -12.92 -39.80 1.63
C ARG A 209 -12.25 -39.57 0.26
N MET A 210 -10.91 -39.55 0.25
CA MET A 210 -10.09 -39.62 -0.98
C MET A 210 -9.78 -41.08 -1.35
N THR A 211 -9.98 -41.48 -2.61
CA THR A 211 -9.77 -42.85 -3.11
C THR A 211 -8.83 -42.87 -4.31
N ARG A 212 -7.75 -43.65 -4.24
CA ARG A 212 -6.78 -43.77 -5.33
C ARG A 212 -7.48 -44.27 -6.62
N LEU A 213 -7.46 -43.46 -7.68
CA LEU A 213 -8.18 -43.67 -8.95
C LEU A 213 -7.62 -44.78 -9.87
N VAL A 214 -6.95 -45.81 -9.33
CA VAL A 214 -6.39 -46.90 -10.14
C VAL A 214 -6.74 -48.27 -9.55
N ARG A 215 -7.79 -48.87 -10.14
CA ARG A 215 -8.34 -50.25 -10.02
C ARG A 215 -9.39 -50.55 -8.92
N PRO A 216 -10.36 -51.45 -9.20
CA PRO A 216 -11.63 -51.45 -8.51
C PRO A 216 -11.67 -52.31 -7.23
N ASN A 217 -12.47 -51.79 -6.29
CA ASN A 217 -13.27 -52.47 -5.27
C ASN A 217 -12.76 -52.65 -3.83
N LYS A 218 -11.50 -52.33 -3.47
CA LYS A 218 -11.04 -52.36 -2.06
C LYS A 218 -9.91 -51.36 -1.74
N VAL A 219 -10.02 -50.11 -2.19
CA VAL A 219 -9.02 -49.09 -1.83
C VAL A 219 -9.51 -48.33 -0.59
N PRO A 220 -8.74 -48.35 0.53
CA PRO A 220 -8.99 -47.50 1.69
C PRO A 220 -9.18 -46.04 1.32
N GLY A 221 -10.31 -45.45 1.70
CA GLY A 221 -10.49 -44.00 1.64
C GLY A 221 -9.69 -43.35 2.76
N LEU A 222 -9.05 -42.19 2.51
CA LEU A 222 -8.48 -41.35 3.55
C LEU A 222 -9.41 -40.15 3.79
N ALA A 223 -9.93 -40.00 5.00
CA ALA A 223 -10.52 -38.75 5.45
C ALA A 223 -9.46 -37.94 6.22
N CYS A 224 -9.35 -36.66 5.91
CA CYS A 224 -8.39 -35.78 6.57
C CYS A 224 -8.96 -34.37 6.75
N LYS A 225 -8.37 -33.64 7.70
CA LYS A 225 -8.52 -32.21 7.85
C LYS A 225 -7.23 -31.55 7.40
N VAL A 226 -7.35 -30.46 6.65
CA VAL A 226 -6.20 -29.59 6.37
C VAL A 226 -6.29 -28.42 7.32
N GLU A 227 -5.25 -28.22 8.13
CA GLU A 227 -5.10 -27.03 8.95
C GLU A 227 -4.19 -26.05 8.24
N VAL A 228 -4.66 -24.81 8.10
CA VAL A 228 -3.88 -23.71 7.54
C VAL A 228 -3.83 -22.59 8.56
N GLN A 229 -2.63 -22.08 8.84
CA GLN A 229 -2.42 -20.89 9.66
C GLN A 229 -1.83 -19.78 8.81
N ALA A 230 -2.50 -18.63 8.78
CA ALA A 230 -2.10 -17.47 7.99
C ALA A 230 -2.06 -16.20 8.87
N PRO A 231 -1.26 -15.18 8.50
CA PRO A 231 -1.03 -14.01 9.35
C PRO A 231 -2.25 -13.10 9.40
N GLY A 232 -2.65 -12.69 10.61
CA GLY A 232 -3.62 -11.61 10.82
C GLY A 232 -2.97 -10.22 10.85
N VAL A 233 -1.65 -10.15 11.09
CA VAL A 233 -0.85 -8.93 11.08
C VAL A 233 0.44 -9.16 10.29
N ILE A 234 0.75 -8.24 9.38
CA ILE A 234 1.98 -8.23 8.58
C ILE A 234 2.68 -6.90 8.82
N GLN A 235 4.02 -6.90 8.89
CA GLN A 235 4.80 -5.67 8.88
C GLN A 235 5.58 -5.57 7.58
N LEU A 236 5.49 -4.41 6.91
CA LEU A 236 6.28 -4.15 5.72
C LEU A 236 7.78 -4.15 6.06
N GLU A 237 8.60 -4.67 5.15
CA GLU A 237 10.07 -4.69 5.28
C GLU A 237 10.58 -5.40 6.54
N ASN A 238 9.77 -6.29 7.13
CA ASN A 238 10.24 -7.12 8.22
C ASN A 238 11.37 -8.03 7.74
N HIS A 239 12.46 -8.10 8.50
CA HIS A 239 13.57 -9.00 8.22
C HIS A 239 13.19 -10.47 8.39
N HIS A 240 12.22 -10.75 9.28
CA HIS A 240 11.67 -12.08 9.47
C HIS A 240 10.63 -12.41 8.38
N PRO A 241 10.68 -13.62 7.78
CA PRO A 241 9.65 -14.07 6.87
C PRO A 241 8.27 -14.09 7.54
N ILE A 242 7.25 -13.80 6.75
CA ILE A 242 5.85 -13.88 7.18
C ILE A 242 5.48 -15.35 7.31
N PRO A 243 5.07 -15.82 8.50
CA PRO A 243 4.73 -17.22 8.72
C PRO A 243 3.45 -17.59 7.96
N PHE A 244 3.48 -18.74 7.32
CA PHE A 244 2.30 -19.34 6.66
C PHE A 244 2.40 -20.85 6.80
N ARG A 245 1.56 -21.46 7.65
CA ARG A 245 1.75 -22.84 8.10
C ARG A 245 0.66 -23.76 7.60
N VAL A 246 1.04 -24.98 7.22
CA VAL A 246 0.11 -25.99 6.72
C VAL A 246 0.47 -27.36 7.28
N CYS A 247 -0.54 -28.11 7.73
CA CYS A 247 -0.44 -29.55 7.97
C CYS A 247 -1.72 -30.27 7.56
N VAL A 248 -1.59 -31.58 7.41
CA VAL A 248 -2.72 -32.48 7.18
C VAL A 248 -2.88 -33.36 8.42
N VAL A 249 -4.10 -33.40 8.96
CA VAL A 249 -4.45 -34.20 10.13
C VAL A 249 -5.42 -35.30 9.68
N PRO A 250 -5.02 -36.58 9.70
CA PRO A 250 -5.93 -37.68 9.40
C PRO A 250 -7.10 -37.71 10.39
N VAL A 251 -8.33 -37.91 9.89
CA VAL A 251 -9.49 -38.16 10.74
C VAL A 251 -9.53 -39.66 11.03
N MET A 252 -9.37 -40.01 12.30
CA MET A 252 -9.43 -41.40 12.78
C MET A 252 -10.77 -41.64 13.48
N GLY A 253 -11.40 -42.79 13.23
CA GLY A 253 -12.61 -43.23 13.92
C GLY A 253 -13.40 -44.27 13.13
N PRO A 254 -14.22 -45.11 13.80
CA PRO A 254 -15.02 -46.16 13.14
C PRO A 254 -16.01 -45.60 12.10
N ASP A 255 -16.48 -44.37 12.28
CA ASP A 255 -17.45 -43.70 11.40
C ASP A 255 -16.81 -42.71 10.41
N SER A 256 -15.48 -42.56 10.43
CA SER A 256 -14.76 -41.50 9.70
C SER A 256 -14.60 -41.76 8.20
N GLY A 257 -14.97 -42.95 7.71
CA GLY A 257 -14.71 -43.38 6.34
C GLY A 257 -13.23 -43.67 6.03
N SER A 258 -12.31 -43.42 6.97
CA SER A 258 -10.91 -43.84 6.90
C SER A 258 -10.78 -45.32 7.22
N SER A 259 -10.17 -46.12 6.34
CA SER A 259 -9.94 -47.54 6.65
C SER A 259 -8.87 -47.70 7.74
N THR A 260 -9.09 -48.64 8.67
CA THR A 260 -8.16 -48.98 9.77
C THR A 260 -6.76 -49.39 9.29
N GLN A 261 -6.61 -49.78 8.02
CA GLN A 261 -5.31 -50.15 7.42
C GLN A 261 -4.44 -48.94 7.03
N LEU A 262 -5.01 -47.73 6.93
CA LEU A 262 -4.25 -46.50 6.63
C LEU A 262 -3.61 -45.85 7.86
N GLY A 263 -4.04 -46.24 9.07
CA GLY A 263 -3.53 -45.66 10.32
C GLY A 263 -2.04 -45.93 10.59
N SER A 264 -1.47 -46.96 9.95
CA SER A 264 -0.08 -47.37 10.11
C SER A 264 0.85 -46.95 8.96
N VAL A 265 0.31 -46.35 7.88
CA VAL A 265 1.09 -45.95 6.69
C VAL A 265 1.19 -44.42 6.64
N PRO A 266 2.41 -43.84 6.74
CA PRO A 266 2.62 -42.40 6.58
C PRO A 266 2.06 -41.93 5.22
N GLN A 267 1.03 -41.10 5.26
CA GLN A 267 0.45 -40.53 4.04
C GLN A 267 1.29 -39.33 3.60
N ARG A 268 1.62 -39.26 2.32
CA ARG A 268 2.40 -38.14 1.76
C ARG A 268 1.42 -37.13 1.17
N ALA A 269 1.36 -35.94 1.76
CA ALA A 269 0.69 -34.80 1.16
C ALA A 269 1.72 -33.94 0.43
N LYS A 270 1.42 -33.50 -0.79
CA LYS A 270 2.33 -32.68 -1.61
C LYS A 270 1.70 -31.34 -1.89
N LEU A 271 2.46 -30.26 -1.68
CA LEU A 271 2.07 -28.93 -2.13
C LEU A 271 2.38 -28.78 -3.62
N THR A 272 1.36 -28.41 -4.40
CA THR A 272 1.49 -28.25 -5.86
C THR A 272 1.34 -26.80 -6.30
N ARG A 273 0.60 -25.97 -5.55
CA ARG A 273 0.40 -24.53 -5.80
C ARG A 273 0.05 -23.82 -4.49
N ILE A 274 0.47 -22.57 -4.34
CA ILE A 274 0.13 -21.67 -3.22
C ILE A 274 0.00 -20.20 -3.68
N ARG A 275 -1.17 -19.73 -4.11
CA ARG A 275 -1.36 -18.31 -4.43
C ARG A 275 -1.59 -17.51 -3.15
N ILE A 276 -0.95 -16.36 -3.00
CA ILE A 276 -1.21 -15.41 -1.93
C ILE A 276 -1.35 -14.02 -2.55
N SER A 277 -2.41 -13.31 -2.17
CA SER A 277 -2.76 -12.01 -2.74
C SER A 277 -3.22 -11.06 -1.63
N VAL A 278 -2.83 -9.79 -1.72
CA VAL A 278 -3.26 -8.72 -0.83
C VAL A 278 -4.25 -7.83 -1.57
N TYR A 279 -5.47 -7.75 -1.05
CA TYR A 279 -6.51 -6.87 -1.56
C TYR A 279 -6.48 -5.60 -0.72
N SER A 280 -6.18 -4.47 -1.32
CA SER A 280 -6.18 -3.17 -0.66
C SER A 280 -7.44 -2.41 -1.03
N VAL A 281 -8.30 -2.16 -0.05
CA VAL A 281 -9.53 -1.38 -0.20
C VAL A 281 -9.28 0.02 0.32
N THR A 282 -9.25 0.98 -0.60
CA THR A 282 -9.14 2.40 -0.32
C THR A 282 -10.54 3.00 -0.20
N SER A 283 -10.76 3.84 0.79
CA SER A 283 -11.95 4.68 0.93
C SER A 283 -11.52 6.10 1.24
N ILE A 284 -11.94 7.06 0.42
CA ILE A 284 -11.55 8.46 0.53
C ILE A 284 -12.81 9.31 0.65
N LYS A 285 -12.84 10.17 1.66
CA LYS A 285 -13.94 11.11 1.94
C LYS A 285 -13.35 12.51 1.83
N VAL A 286 -13.71 13.26 0.79
CA VAL A 286 -13.19 14.64 0.59
C VAL A 286 -14.29 15.69 0.62
N SER A 287 -15.55 15.29 0.54
CA SER A 287 -16.70 16.19 0.74
C SER A 287 -17.45 15.84 2.02
N ASP A 288 -17.76 16.87 2.80
CA ASP A 288 -18.53 16.77 4.04
C ASP A 288 -20.05 16.74 3.80
N ARG A 289 -20.49 16.93 2.54
CA ARG A 289 -21.89 17.22 2.24
C ARG A 289 -22.80 15.99 2.25
N ASP A 290 -22.34 14.81 1.80
CA ASP A 290 -23.15 13.59 1.78
C ASP A 290 -22.28 12.32 1.96
N ASP A 291 -22.82 11.27 2.61
CA ASP A 291 -22.13 9.97 2.73
C ASP A 291 -21.96 9.25 1.38
N SER A 292 -22.66 9.71 0.34
CA SER A 292 -22.48 9.27 -1.05
C SER A 292 -21.19 9.74 -1.70
N GLY A 293 -20.44 10.70 -1.11
CA GLY A 293 -19.18 11.23 -1.65
C GLY A 293 -17.93 10.46 -1.20
N THR A 294 -18.08 9.21 -0.78
CA THR A 294 -16.95 8.35 -0.40
C THR A 294 -16.50 7.58 -1.63
N LEU A 295 -15.37 7.97 -2.21
CA LEU A 295 -14.75 7.23 -3.29
C LEU A 295 -14.10 5.96 -2.71
N ALA A 296 -14.57 4.79 -3.16
CA ALA A 296 -14.03 3.50 -2.74
C ALA A 296 -13.46 2.75 -3.95
N ALA A 297 -12.23 2.29 -3.83
CA ALA A 297 -11.56 1.53 -4.87
C ALA A 297 -10.80 0.35 -4.27
N THR A 298 -10.77 -0.76 -5.00
CA THR A 298 -10.05 -1.97 -4.60
C THR A 298 -8.89 -2.20 -5.55
N VAL A 299 -7.68 -2.27 -5.02
CA VAL A 299 -6.46 -2.64 -5.73
C VAL A 299 -6.05 -4.03 -5.27
N ILE A 300 -5.81 -4.93 -6.23
CA ILE A 300 -5.38 -6.29 -5.94
C ILE A 300 -3.88 -6.39 -6.24
N ILE A 301 -3.13 -6.88 -5.27
CA ILE A 301 -1.68 -7.09 -5.39
C ILE A 301 -1.43 -8.59 -5.20
N ASP A 302 -1.21 -9.29 -6.29
CA ASP A 302 -0.74 -10.67 -6.23
C ASP A 302 0.70 -10.65 -5.71
N LEU A 303 0.95 -11.35 -4.61
CA LEU A 303 2.32 -11.51 -4.11
C LEU A 303 3.03 -12.51 -5.03
N PRO A 304 4.28 -12.24 -5.44
CA PRO A 304 5.04 -13.13 -6.31
C PRO A 304 5.49 -14.36 -5.50
N VAL A 305 4.54 -15.22 -5.17
CA VAL A 305 4.74 -16.43 -4.36
C VAL A 305 4.92 -17.64 -5.28
N ILE A 306 4.52 -17.56 -6.56
CA ILE A 306 4.13 -18.78 -7.30
C ILE A 306 4.85 -19.13 -8.59
N GLU A 307 5.35 -18.21 -9.40
CA GLU A 307 5.87 -18.66 -10.70
C GLU A 307 7.31 -19.19 -10.66
N HIS A 308 7.96 -19.20 -9.48
CA HIS A 308 9.33 -19.68 -9.30
C HIS A 308 9.50 -20.92 -8.41
N MET A 309 8.45 -21.40 -7.73
CA MET A 309 8.56 -22.67 -7.01
C MET A 309 8.58 -23.88 -7.96
N VAL A 310 7.95 -23.81 -9.12
CA VAL A 310 8.01 -24.91 -10.09
C VAL A 310 9.36 -24.93 -10.82
N GLY A 311 9.94 -23.77 -11.13
CA GLY A 311 11.20 -23.65 -11.89
C GLY A 311 12.48 -23.93 -11.09
N LYS A 312 12.60 -23.46 -9.83
CA LYS A 312 13.81 -23.69 -9.01
C LYS A 312 14.01 -25.15 -8.57
N PHE A 313 12.99 -25.96 -8.77
CA PHE A 313 12.93 -27.35 -8.37
C PHE A 313 12.89 -28.29 -9.60
N SER A 314 12.66 -27.75 -10.81
CA SER A 314 12.60 -28.53 -12.05
C SER A 314 13.75 -28.31 -13.02
N SER A 315 14.73 -27.44 -12.73
CA SER A 315 15.73 -27.05 -13.73
C SER A 315 17.06 -27.82 -13.65
N ASP A 316 17.14 -28.91 -12.88
CA ASP A 316 18.24 -29.85 -13.07
C ASP A 316 17.77 -31.31 -13.03
N THR A 317 17.90 -31.94 -14.20
CA THR A 317 18.13 -33.38 -14.44
C THR A 317 17.32 -34.42 -13.65
N SER A 318 16.39 -35.07 -14.34
CA SER A 318 15.89 -36.45 -14.09
C SER A 318 15.18 -36.79 -12.77
N ASP A 319 15.15 -35.90 -11.77
CA ASP A 319 14.63 -36.24 -10.46
C ASP A 319 13.19 -35.74 -10.24
N LYS A 320 12.24 -36.67 -10.16
CA LYS A 320 10.81 -36.41 -9.84
C LYS A 320 10.60 -36.00 -8.36
N SER A 321 11.62 -35.48 -7.68
CA SER A 321 11.72 -35.40 -6.21
C SER A 321 11.50 -34.00 -5.61
N SER A 322 11.07 -33.02 -6.40
CA SER A 322 11.10 -31.62 -5.98
C SER A 322 9.77 -31.07 -5.42
N ALA A 323 8.87 -31.97 -5.00
CA ALA A 323 7.58 -31.58 -4.41
C ALA A 323 7.77 -31.28 -2.92
N ILE A 324 7.26 -30.14 -2.45
CA ILE A 324 7.27 -29.79 -1.03
C ILE A 324 6.29 -30.72 -0.31
N GLU A 325 6.81 -31.58 0.57
CA GLU A 325 6.00 -32.53 1.33
C GLU A 325 5.36 -31.85 2.52
N ILE A 326 4.04 -31.81 2.56
CA ILE A 326 3.28 -31.28 3.69
C ILE A 326 3.20 -32.36 4.77
N PRO A 327 3.51 -32.03 6.03
CA PRO A 327 3.46 -32.99 7.11
C PRO A 327 2.04 -33.52 7.33
N CYS A 328 1.91 -34.84 7.54
CA CYS A 328 0.63 -35.52 7.71
C CYS A 328 0.64 -36.46 8.92
N GLY A 329 -0.20 -36.18 9.93
CA GLY A 329 -0.34 -37.02 11.14
C GLY A 329 -1.07 -36.30 12.28
N GLN A 330 -1.33 -37.00 13.40
CA GLN A 330 -2.12 -36.43 14.52
C GLN A 330 -1.36 -35.38 15.35
N ASP A 331 -0.04 -35.54 15.53
CA ASP A 331 0.78 -34.67 16.38
C ASP A 331 1.93 -34.02 15.61
N VAL A 332 1.70 -33.75 14.32
CA VAL A 332 2.77 -33.27 13.44
C VAL A 332 2.85 -31.75 13.46
N VAL A 333 4.06 -31.22 13.60
CA VAL A 333 4.32 -29.79 13.54
C VAL A 333 4.02 -29.26 12.14
N ALA A 334 3.18 -28.22 12.05
CA ALA A 334 2.82 -27.60 10.78
C ALA A 334 4.06 -27.01 10.08
N MET A 335 4.15 -27.24 8.77
CA MET A 335 5.24 -26.73 7.95
C MET A 335 5.01 -25.26 7.66
N ASP A 336 5.99 -24.42 8.01
CA ASP A 336 5.97 -23.00 7.71
C ASP A 336 6.47 -22.72 6.29
N ILE A 337 5.55 -22.79 5.32
CA ILE A 337 5.80 -22.49 3.91
C ILE A 337 6.28 -21.05 3.75
N GLY A 338 5.72 -20.11 4.53
CA GLY A 338 6.12 -18.71 4.50
C GLY A 338 7.60 -18.51 4.81
N THR A 339 8.10 -19.20 5.84
CA THR A 339 9.54 -19.22 6.16
C THR A 339 10.35 -19.95 5.10
N LEU A 340 9.86 -21.11 4.63
CA LEU A 340 10.51 -21.92 3.61
C LEU A 340 10.82 -21.13 2.32
N ILE A 341 9.87 -20.28 1.90
CA ILE A 341 10.01 -19.47 0.68
C ILE A 341 10.57 -18.06 0.95
N GLY A 342 10.85 -17.72 2.20
CA GLY A 342 11.28 -16.37 2.59
C GLY A 342 10.23 -15.30 2.27
N LEU A 343 8.94 -15.61 2.47
CA LEU A 343 7.81 -14.73 2.19
C LEU A 343 7.97 -13.38 2.89
N LYS A 344 8.10 -12.30 2.12
CA LYS A 344 8.25 -10.95 2.62
C LYS A 344 7.43 -9.98 1.78
N ILE A 345 6.95 -8.92 2.40
CA ILE A 345 6.24 -7.82 1.73
C ILE A 345 7.01 -6.54 2.01
N GLY A 346 7.46 -5.86 0.96
CA GLY A 346 8.06 -4.53 1.03
C GLY A 346 7.07 -3.45 0.62
N HIS A 347 7.37 -2.18 0.94
CA HIS A 347 6.56 -1.05 0.47
C HIS A 347 6.56 -0.99 -1.08
N ARG A 348 7.72 -1.21 -1.69
CA ARG A 348 7.83 -1.59 -3.10
C ARG A 348 7.76 -3.11 -3.17
N ALA A 349 6.70 -3.66 -3.75
CA ALA A 349 6.79 -5.00 -4.29
C ALA A 349 7.94 -4.97 -5.30
N LYS A 350 9.10 -5.54 -4.95
CA LYS A 350 10.26 -5.60 -5.84
C LYS A 350 9.87 -6.41 -7.08
N GLY A 351 9.49 -5.72 -8.14
CA GLY A 351 9.67 -6.17 -9.51
C GLY A 351 11.09 -5.86 -9.97
N GLU A 352 12.10 -6.42 -9.31
CA GLU A 352 13.43 -6.59 -9.90
C GLU A 352 13.44 -7.99 -10.54
N TYR A 353 12.79 -8.11 -11.68
CA TYR A 353 13.09 -9.14 -12.68
C TYR A 353 13.65 -8.41 -13.91
N PRO A 354 14.65 -8.97 -14.61
CA PRO A 354 15.27 -8.33 -15.76
C PRO A 354 14.22 -8.01 -16.80
N ALA A 355 14.32 -6.82 -17.37
CA ALA A 355 13.45 -6.31 -18.43
C ALA A 355 13.33 -7.32 -19.58
N GLY A 356 12.25 -8.10 -19.57
CA GLY A 356 11.69 -8.72 -20.76
C GLY A 356 10.74 -7.71 -21.41
N PRO A 357 10.72 -7.61 -22.74
CA PRO A 357 9.76 -6.77 -23.42
C PRO A 357 8.36 -7.37 -23.26
N GLU A 358 7.34 -6.51 -23.23
CA GLU A 358 5.90 -6.86 -23.23
C GLU A 358 5.27 -7.34 -21.91
N ARG A 359 5.12 -6.41 -20.96
CA ARG A 359 3.80 -6.14 -20.37
C ARG A 359 3.60 -4.62 -20.24
N GLN A 360 2.89 -4.07 -21.21
CA GLN A 360 2.39 -2.69 -21.17
C GLN A 360 1.37 -2.56 -20.03
N GLY A 361 1.52 -1.51 -19.21
CA GLY A 361 0.48 -1.07 -18.26
C GLY A 361 0.46 -1.79 -16.91
N GLY A 362 1.37 -1.40 -16.01
CA GLY A 362 1.28 -1.80 -14.61
C GLY A 362 1.99 -0.79 -13.73
N VAL A 363 1.25 0.10 -13.08
CA VAL A 363 1.76 0.89 -11.96
C VAL A 363 2.37 -0.10 -10.97
N LEU A 364 3.66 0.03 -10.66
CA LEU A 364 4.36 -0.77 -9.66
C LEU A 364 3.50 -0.84 -8.39
N ALA A 365 2.89 -1.99 -8.13
CA ALA A 365 1.91 -2.15 -7.06
C ALA A 365 2.62 -1.99 -5.70
N THR A 366 2.44 -0.82 -5.09
CA THR A 366 3.02 -0.46 -3.80
C THR A 366 2.03 -0.88 -2.71
N VAL A 367 2.47 -1.69 -1.76
CA VAL A 367 1.65 -2.06 -0.60
C VAL A 367 1.85 -0.98 0.46
N TYR A 368 0.77 -0.26 0.78
CA TYR A 368 0.78 0.73 1.85
C TYR A 368 0.31 0.09 3.18
N PRO A 369 0.70 0.64 4.33
CA PRO A 369 0.17 0.21 5.62
C PRO A 369 -1.34 0.44 5.73
N THR A 370 -1.97 -0.29 6.64
CA THR A 370 -3.35 -0.01 7.07
C THR A 370 -3.41 1.38 7.68
N ILE A 371 -4.29 2.21 7.11
CA ILE A 371 -4.43 3.61 7.49
C ILE A 371 -5.90 3.87 7.79
N ALA A 372 -6.15 4.66 8.81
CA ALA A 372 -7.44 5.30 9.01
C ALA A 372 -7.16 6.72 9.49
N THR A 373 -7.69 7.69 8.77
CA THR A 373 -7.63 9.13 9.05
C THR A 373 -9.04 9.72 8.91
N TRP A 374 -9.17 11.03 9.04
CA TRP A 374 -10.45 11.70 8.77
C TRP A 374 -10.93 11.51 7.32
N TYR A 375 -9.99 11.54 6.37
CA TYR A 375 -10.28 11.66 4.94
C TYR A 375 -9.88 10.43 4.11
N LEU A 376 -9.08 9.52 4.67
CA LEU A 376 -8.57 8.33 4.01
C LEU A 376 -8.65 7.14 4.96
N ALA A 377 -9.21 6.03 4.50
CA ALA A 377 -9.06 4.71 5.08
C ALA A 377 -8.47 3.76 4.03
N LEU A 378 -7.49 2.98 4.44
CA LEU A 378 -6.92 1.89 3.65
C LEU A 378 -6.96 0.62 4.50
N LYS A 379 -7.73 -0.35 4.06
CA LYS A 379 -7.89 -1.66 4.70
C LYS A 379 -7.36 -2.74 3.77
N HIS A 380 -6.96 -3.88 4.33
CA HIS A 380 -6.50 -4.99 3.52
C HIS A 380 -7.19 -6.30 3.87
N LYS A 381 -7.29 -7.15 2.86
CA LYS A 381 -7.61 -8.56 3.02
C LYS A 381 -6.47 -9.39 2.47
N LEU A 382 -6.14 -10.48 3.15
CA LEU A 382 -5.25 -11.50 2.65
C LEU A 382 -6.12 -12.60 2.06
N ALA A 383 -6.02 -12.82 0.75
CA ALA A 383 -6.54 -14.04 0.15
C ALA A 383 -5.40 -15.00 -0.12
N TRP A 384 -5.68 -16.27 0.05
CA TRP A 384 -4.75 -17.33 -0.25
C TRP A 384 -5.49 -18.54 -0.80
N GLU A 385 -4.79 -19.31 -1.62
CA GLU A 385 -5.27 -20.52 -2.26
C GLU A 385 -4.13 -21.54 -2.31
N ILE A 386 -4.37 -22.76 -1.86
CA ILE A 386 -3.38 -23.83 -1.77
C ILE A 386 -3.92 -25.04 -2.52
N ALA A 387 -3.14 -25.56 -3.45
CA ALA A 387 -3.40 -26.81 -4.13
C ALA A 387 -2.53 -27.92 -3.52
N LEU A 388 -3.18 -28.96 -3.00
CA LEU A 388 -2.54 -30.13 -2.40
C LEU A 388 -2.81 -31.38 -3.24
N GLU A 389 -1.86 -32.31 -3.24
CA GLU A 389 -2.04 -33.67 -3.76
C GLU A 389 -1.87 -34.67 -2.62
N ILE A 390 -2.90 -35.46 -2.34
CA ILE A 390 -2.91 -36.48 -1.27
C ILE A 390 -3.44 -37.78 -1.88
N CYS A 391 -2.72 -38.88 -1.70
CA CYS A 391 -3.09 -40.18 -2.29
C CYS A 391 -3.27 -40.16 -3.84
N GLY A 392 -2.65 -39.20 -4.53
CA GLY A 392 -2.79 -39.00 -5.97
C GLY A 392 -4.03 -38.21 -6.40
N GLU A 393 -4.85 -37.75 -5.45
CA GLU A 393 -5.94 -36.81 -5.71
C GLU A 393 -5.48 -35.37 -5.46
N LYS A 394 -5.76 -34.48 -6.41
CA LYS A 394 -5.47 -33.05 -6.29
C LYS A 394 -6.69 -32.27 -5.85
N PHE A 395 -6.48 -31.24 -5.04
CA PHE A 395 -7.53 -30.33 -4.65
C PHE A 395 -7.03 -29.00 -4.15
N ASP A 396 -7.94 -28.02 -4.23
CA ASP A 396 -7.66 -26.64 -3.88
C ASP A 396 -8.49 -26.24 -2.66
N ILE A 397 -7.87 -25.52 -1.74
CA ILE A 397 -8.50 -24.87 -0.60
C ILE A 397 -8.08 -23.41 -0.57
N GLY A 398 -8.92 -22.53 -0.04
CA GLY A 398 -8.60 -21.11 0.03
C GLY A 398 -9.47 -20.38 1.02
N ALA A 399 -8.99 -19.22 1.47
CA ALA A 399 -9.75 -18.31 2.29
C ALA A 399 -9.39 -16.85 1.95
N THR A 400 -10.24 -15.93 2.38
CA THR A 400 -9.98 -14.49 2.34
C THR A 400 -10.41 -13.90 3.66
N ASP A 401 -9.52 -13.17 4.32
CA ASP A 401 -9.81 -12.57 5.61
C ASP A 401 -9.08 -11.23 5.79
N ASP A 402 -9.59 -10.39 6.69
CA ASP A 402 -9.01 -9.10 7.02
C ASP A 402 -7.59 -9.28 7.61
N VAL A 403 -6.66 -8.45 7.14
CA VAL A 403 -5.27 -8.41 7.60
C VAL A 403 -4.86 -6.97 7.89
N VAL A 404 -4.13 -6.77 8.99
CA VAL A 404 -3.54 -5.46 9.33
C VAL A 404 -2.12 -5.42 8.80
N ILE A 405 -1.82 -4.44 7.96
CA ILE A 405 -0.48 -4.17 7.45
C ILE A 405 0.12 -3.01 8.23
N LEU A 406 1.24 -3.25 8.89
CA LEU A 406 1.96 -2.28 9.70
C LEU A 406 3.06 -1.58 8.87
N PRO A 407 3.37 -0.31 9.18
CA PRO A 407 4.50 0.37 8.57
C PRO A 407 5.84 -0.32 8.85
N PRO A 408 6.87 -0.05 8.02
CA PRO A 408 8.22 -0.55 8.27
C PRO A 408 8.74 -0.18 9.66
N PRO A 409 9.58 -1.02 10.28
CA PRO A 409 10.28 -0.64 11.49
C PRO A 409 11.20 0.54 11.16
N ARG A 410 11.25 1.55 12.04
CA ARG A 410 12.27 2.61 11.94
C ARG A 410 13.60 1.94 12.21
N LEU A 411 14.41 1.75 11.16
CA LEU A 411 15.80 1.38 11.34
C LEU A 411 16.38 2.47 12.25
N GLN A 412 16.81 2.11 13.47
CA GLN A 412 17.68 2.99 14.22
C GLN A 412 18.89 3.17 13.32
N GLN A 413 19.00 4.34 12.68
CA GLN A 413 20.25 4.72 12.05
C GLN A 413 21.27 4.64 13.17
N GLY A 414 22.14 3.63 13.08
CA GLY A 414 23.18 3.41 14.06
C GLY A 414 23.94 4.72 14.20
N LEU A 415 24.10 5.15 15.44
CA LEU A 415 25.26 5.92 15.87
C LEU A 415 26.48 5.14 15.35
N SER A 416 27.02 5.56 14.22
CA SER A 416 28.33 5.13 13.73
C SER A 416 29.27 6.30 13.83
#